data_AF-A0AAV4NQ01-F1
#
_entry.id   AF-A0AAV4NQ01-F1
#
_cell.length_a   1.000
_cell.length_b   1.000
_cell.length_c   1.000
_cell.angle_alpha   90.00
_cell.angle_beta   90.00
_cell.angle_gamma   90.00
#
_symmetry.space_group_name_H-M   'P 1'
#
loop_
_entity.id
_entity.type
_entity.pdbx_description
1 polymer ?
#
loop_
_entity_poly.entity_id
_entity_poly.type
_entity_poly.pdbx_seq_one_letter_code
_entity_poly.pdbx_strand_id
1 'polypeptide(L)'
;MAPYTRTERYSKGDDLMLEGEEVLSSCSICCCFPNKVQIQEACKLFLKAAHEFKKEREYYKAGSAFVDGAVLKKKLKRNTEAGMHLVEAAKCFKYVRLLS
;
A
#
# COMPACT_ATOMS: atom_id res chain seq x y z
N MET A 1 -27.46 -16.44 12.26
CA MET A 1 -26.40 -15.99 11.34
C MET A 1 -25.07 -16.10 12.10
N ALA A 2 -24.22 -17.08 11.81
CA ALA A 2 -22.97 -17.26 12.53
C ALA A 2 -21.96 -16.14 12.17
N PRO A 3 -21.27 -15.51 13.13
CA PRO A 3 -20.14 -14.66 12.80
C PRO A 3 -18.97 -15.56 12.36
N TYR A 4 -18.56 -15.40 11.11
CA TYR A 4 -17.41 -16.11 10.56
C TYR A 4 -16.16 -15.77 11.38
N THR A 5 -15.60 -16.78 12.04
CA THR A 5 -14.30 -16.71 12.69
C THR A 5 -13.22 -16.54 11.62
N ARG A 6 -12.84 -15.30 11.33
CA ARG A 6 -11.64 -14.99 10.56
C ARG A 6 -10.66 -14.27 11.46
N THR A 7 -9.97 -15.03 12.33
CA THR A 7 -8.71 -14.57 12.92
C THR A 7 -7.63 -14.64 11.85
N GLU A 8 -7.73 -13.82 10.79
CA GLU A 8 -6.54 -13.52 10.00
C GLU A 8 -5.62 -12.77 10.95
N ARG A 9 -4.43 -13.30 11.22
CA ARG A 9 -3.41 -12.53 11.93
C ARG A 9 -3.06 -11.39 10.99
N TYR A 10 -3.65 -10.22 11.22
CA TYR A 10 -3.24 -9.00 10.56
C TYR A 10 -1.76 -8.79 10.89
N SER A 11 -0.94 -8.76 9.84
CA SER A 11 0.45 -8.35 9.99
C SER A 11 0.50 -6.85 10.25
N LYS A 12 1.63 -6.38 10.76
CA LYS A 12 1.87 -4.94 10.90
C LYS A 12 1.80 -4.21 9.56
N GLY A 13 2.07 -4.90 8.45
CA GLY A 13 1.88 -4.36 7.11
C GLY A 13 0.42 -4.13 6.76
N ASP A 14 -0.48 -5.04 7.17
CA ASP A 14 -1.92 -4.91 6.90
C ASP A 14 -2.53 -3.73 7.68
N ASP A 15 -2.11 -3.51 8.94
CA ASP A 15 -2.54 -2.35 9.73
C ASP A 15 -2.14 -1.01 9.06
N LEU A 16 -0.92 -0.94 8.53
CA LEU A 16 -0.41 0.24 7.84
C LEU A 16 -1.12 0.49 6.49
N MET A 17 -1.56 -0.57 5.81
CA MET A 17 -2.39 -0.43 4.61
C MET A 17 -3.75 0.14 4.96
N LEU A 18 -4.39 -0.39 6.00
CA LEU A 18 -5.68 0.10 6.48
C LEU A 18 -5.61 1.58 6.87
N GLU A 19 -4.59 1.98 7.62
CA GLU A 19 -4.37 3.38 8.01
C GLU A 19 -4.18 4.29 6.77
N GLY A 20 -3.45 3.81 5.76
CA GLY A 20 -3.27 4.54 4.50
C GLY A 20 -4.58 4.74 3.74
N GLU A 21 -5.44 3.74 3.71
CA GLU A 21 -6.77 3.82 3.10
C GLU A 21 -7.71 4.73 3.88
N GLU A 22 -7.70 4.68 5.21
CA GLU A 22 -8.46 5.59 6.06
C GLU A 22 -8.03 7.04 5.85
N VAL A 23 -6.73 7.33 5.72
CA VAL A 23 -6.23 8.67 5.40
C VAL A 23 -6.78 9.16 4.06
N LEU A 24 -6.88 8.28 3.05
CA LEU A 24 -7.49 8.62 1.76
C LEU A 24 -9.02 8.77 1.85
N SER A 25 -9.67 8.00 2.72
CA SER A 25 -11.12 7.98 2.92
C SER A 25 -11.62 9.04 3.90
N SER A 26 -10.73 9.67 4.67
CA SER A 26 -11.05 10.65 5.75
C SER A 26 -11.72 11.95 5.28
N CYS A 27 -12.19 12.03 4.03
CA CYS A 27 -12.98 13.14 3.53
C CYS A 27 -14.43 13.02 4.06
N SER A 28 -14.65 13.51 5.28
CA SER A 28 -15.92 13.31 5.98
C SER A 28 -17.11 14.13 5.47
N ILE A 29 -16.93 15.21 4.67
CA ILE A 29 -18.04 16.17 4.47
C ILE A 29 -18.18 16.80 3.06
N CYS A 30 -17.27 16.61 2.11
CA CYS A 30 -17.43 17.29 0.81
C CYS A 30 -16.75 16.53 -0.33
N CYS A 31 -17.40 16.55 -1.49
CA CYS A 31 -17.16 15.81 -2.73
C CYS A 31 -15.79 16.05 -3.42
N CYS A 32 -14.74 16.33 -2.67
CA CYS A 32 -13.46 16.81 -3.16
C CYS A 32 -12.41 15.73 -2.95
N PHE A 33 -11.81 15.32 -4.07
CA PHE A 33 -10.64 14.44 -4.15
C PHE A 33 -9.65 14.66 -2.99
N PRO A 34 -9.01 13.57 -2.49
CA PRO A 34 -8.05 13.67 -1.39
C PRO A 34 -6.99 14.72 -1.69
N ASN A 35 -6.70 15.58 -0.71
CA ASN A 35 -5.78 16.68 -0.93
C ASN A 35 -4.34 16.15 -1.08
N LYS A 36 -3.43 16.97 -1.64
CA LYS A 36 -2.04 16.54 -1.89
C LYS A 36 -1.31 16.09 -0.62
N VAL A 37 -1.71 16.57 0.56
CA VAL A 37 -1.10 16.22 1.85
C VAL A 37 -1.51 14.81 2.25
N GLN A 38 -2.80 14.50 2.23
CA GLN A 38 -3.35 13.16 2.48
C GLN A 38 -2.77 12.12 1.52
N ILE A 39 -2.67 12.45 0.23
CA ILE A 39 -2.05 11.54 -0.77
C ILE A 39 -0.58 11.27 -0.43
N GLN A 40 0.17 12.28 0.05
CA GLN A 40 1.57 12.09 0.45
C GLN A 40 1.69 11.23 1.71
N GLU A 41 0.79 11.42 2.67
CA GLU A 41 0.76 10.67 3.92
C GLU A 41 0.39 9.21 3.69
N ALA A 42 -0.71 8.95 2.98
CA ALA A 42 -1.11 7.61 2.57
C ALA A 42 0.00 6.89 1.77
N CYS A 43 0.69 7.60 0.88
CA CYS A 43 1.83 7.02 0.18
C CYS A 43 2.98 6.61 1.12
N LYS A 44 3.28 7.39 2.16
CA LYS A 44 4.30 7.02 3.15
C LYS A 44 3.87 5.78 3.94
N LEU A 45 2.58 5.67 4.28
CA LEU A 45 2.02 4.52 4.99
C LEU A 45 2.11 3.25 4.13
N PHE A 46 1.70 3.30 2.85
CA PHE A 46 1.84 2.17 1.93
C PHE A 46 3.29 1.73 1.71
N LEU A 47 4.24 2.66 1.67
CA LEU A 47 5.66 2.28 1.58
C LEU A 47 6.16 1.60 2.85
N LYS A 48 5.78 2.10 4.02
CA LYS A 48 6.09 1.42 5.30
C LYS A 48 5.48 0.02 5.32
N ALA A 49 4.22 -0.13 4.92
CA ALA A 49 3.55 -1.42 4.82
C ALA A 49 4.32 -2.38 3.91
N ALA A 50 4.72 -1.91 2.72
CA ALA A 50 5.50 -2.70 1.77
C ALA A 50 6.85 -3.18 2.34
N HIS A 51 7.51 -2.35 3.15
CA HIS A 51 8.73 -2.74 3.84
C HIS A 51 8.49 -3.76 4.96
N GLU A 52 7.40 -3.65 5.72
CA GLU A 52 7.03 -4.66 6.73
C GLU A 52 6.68 -5.99 6.06
N PHE A 53 5.88 -5.99 4.99
CA PHE A 53 5.59 -7.20 4.21
C PHE A 53 6.87 -7.85 3.65
N LYS A 54 7.87 -7.06 3.21
CA LYS A 54 9.18 -7.62 2.80
C LYS A 54 9.93 -8.31 3.94
N LYS A 55 9.83 -7.81 5.18
CA LYS A 55 10.45 -8.46 6.36
C LYS A 55 9.79 -9.79 6.67
N GLU A 56 8.47 -9.84 6.52
CA GLU A 56 7.65 -11.05 6.73
C GLU A 56 7.70 -12.02 5.54
N ARG A 57 8.46 -11.68 4.49
CA ARG A 57 8.58 -12.44 3.23
C ARG A 57 7.26 -12.57 2.46
N GLU A 58 6.29 -11.73 2.76
CA GLU A 58 5.03 -11.60 2.03
C GLU A 58 5.23 -10.74 0.77
N TYR A 59 6.06 -11.21 -0.17
CA TYR A 59 6.45 -10.44 -1.35
C TYR A 59 5.27 -10.07 -2.26
N TYR A 60 4.19 -10.86 -2.25
CA TYR A 60 2.98 -10.54 -3.01
C TYR A 60 2.30 -9.28 -2.47
N LYS A 61 2.03 -9.24 -1.15
CA LYS A 61 1.43 -8.08 -0.49
C LYS A 61 2.34 -6.86 -0.55
N ALA A 62 3.65 -7.05 -0.37
CA ALA A 62 4.64 -5.99 -0.55
C ALA A 62 4.58 -5.37 -1.94
N GLY A 63 4.50 -6.22 -2.99
CA GLY A 63 4.37 -5.77 -4.37
C GLY A 63 3.10 -4.95 -4.59
N SER A 64 1.97 -5.41 -4.07
CA SER A 64 0.70 -4.67 -4.13
C SER A 64 0.81 -3.29 -3.47
N ALA A 65 1.32 -3.23 -2.24
CA ALA A 65 1.49 -1.98 -1.50
C ALA A 65 2.43 -0.98 -2.21
N PHE A 66 3.48 -1.45 -2.88
CA PHE A 66 4.33 -0.59 -3.72
C PHE A 66 3.60 -0.05 -4.96
N VAL A 67 2.72 -0.84 -5.58
CA VAL A 67 1.89 -0.39 -6.70
C VAL A 67 0.93 0.70 -6.24
N ASP A 68 0.26 0.49 -5.10
CA ASP A 68 -0.68 1.48 -4.55
C ASP A 68 0.02 2.80 -4.22
N GLY A 69 1.19 2.74 -3.58
CA GLY A 69 2.05 3.91 -3.36
C GLY A 69 2.49 4.59 -4.67
N ALA A 70 2.85 3.83 -5.70
CA ALA A 70 3.24 4.37 -7.01
C ALA A 70 2.08 5.09 -7.71
N VAL A 71 0.86 4.55 -7.62
CA VAL A 71 -0.36 5.17 -8.16
C VAL A 71 -0.62 6.52 -7.49
N LEU A 72 -0.47 6.60 -6.16
CA LEU A 72 -0.58 7.87 -5.43
C LEU A 72 0.50 8.89 -5.84
N LYS A 73 1.75 8.44 -6.02
CA LYS A 73 2.84 9.32 -6.50
C LYS A 73 2.59 9.83 -7.92
N LYS A 74 1.98 9.03 -8.78
CA LYS A 74 1.55 9.44 -10.12
C LYS A 74 0.48 10.54 -10.03
N LYS A 75 -0.49 10.45 -9.10
CA LYS A 75 -1.47 11.54 -8.84
C LYS A 75 -0.80 12.84 -8.39
N LEU A 76 0.33 12.75 -7.69
CA LEU A 76 1.15 13.90 -7.28
C LEU A 76 2.07 14.43 -8.39
N LYS A 77 2.01 13.89 -9.61
CA LYS A 77 2.92 14.18 -10.74
C LYS A 77 4.40 13.88 -10.43
N ARG A 78 4.66 13.00 -9.46
CA ARG A 78 6.02 12.56 -9.06
C ARG A 78 6.39 11.28 -9.82
N ASN A 79 6.54 11.41 -11.14
CA ASN A 79 6.71 10.27 -12.05
C ASN A 79 7.98 9.46 -11.79
N THR A 80 9.09 10.13 -11.43
CA THR A 80 10.36 9.47 -11.11
C THR A 80 10.23 8.57 -9.89
N GLU A 81 9.66 9.09 -8.80
CA GLU A 81 9.41 8.33 -7.57
C GLU A 81 8.44 7.17 -7.82
N ALA A 82 7.36 7.41 -8.59
CA ALA A 82 6.42 6.37 -8.97
C ALA A 82 7.11 5.23 -9.75
N GLY A 83 8.00 5.56 -10.68
CA GLY A 83 8.79 4.57 -11.43
C GLY A 83 9.69 3.74 -10.52
N MET A 84 10.37 4.36 -9.56
CA MET A 84 11.20 3.64 -8.59
C MET A 84 10.38 2.64 -7.76
N HIS A 85 9.18 3.02 -7.32
CA HIS A 85 8.29 2.13 -6.57
C HIS A 85 7.76 0.97 -7.43
N LEU A 86 7.45 1.21 -8.71
CA LEU A 86 7.05 0.14 -9.63
C LEU A 86 8.19 -0.86 -9.90
N VAL A 87 9.44 -0.39 -9.97
CA VAL A 87 10.60 -1.29 -10.09
C VAL A 87 10.74 -2.17 -8.85
N GLU A 88 10.55 -1.61 -7.65
CA GLU A 88 10.54 -2.41 -6.41
C GLU A 88 9.38 -3.40 -6.36
N ALA A 89 8.18 -2.99 -6.79
CA ALA A 89 7.02 -3.89 -6.90
C ALA A 89 7.32 -5.07 -7.86
N ALA A 90 7.89 -4.77 -9.03
CA ALA A 90 8.26 -5.78 -10.01
C ALA A 90 9.29 -6.78 -9.48
N LYS A 91 10.28 -6.31 -8.70
CA LYS A 91 11.23 -7.20 -8.01
C LYS A 91 10.52 -8.13 -7.02
N CYS A 92 9.55 -7.61 -6.26
CA CYS A 92 8.78 -8.41 -5.32
C CYS A 92 7.94 -9.48 -6.04
N PHE A 93 7.23 -9.13 -7.10
CA PHE A 93 6.44 -10.10 -7.88
C PHE A 93 7.33 -11.14 -8.60
N LYS A 94 8.53 -10.75 -9.06
CA LYS A 94 9.50 -11.71 -9.60
C LYS A 94 9.95 -12.71 -8.55
N TYR A 95 10.14 -12.27 -7.31
CA TYR A 95 10.48 -13.16 -6.19
C TYR A 95 9.36 -14.16 -5.88
N VAL A 96 8.10 -13.73 -5.90
CA VAL A 96 6.94 -14.63 -5.74
C VAL A 96 6.96 -15.73 -6.80
N ARG A 97 7.17 -15.36 -8.07
CA ARG A 97 7.22 -16.32 -9.19
C ARG A 97 8.36 -17.34 -9.07
N LEU A 98 9.46 -16.99 -8.41
CA LEU A 98 10.61 -17.89 -8.21
C LEU A 98 10.44 -18.82 -6.99
N LEU A 99 9.51 -18.51 -6.10
CA LEU A 99 9.22 -19.26 -4.87
C LEU A 99 7.93 -20.09 -4.96
N SER A 100 7.20 -19.99 -6.07
CA SER A 100 5.98 -20.76 -6.39
C SER A 100 6.33 -22.00 -7.20
#